data_AF-A0A0S8E5S2-F1
#
_entry.id   AF-A0A0S8E5S2-F1
#
_cell.length_a   1.000
_cell.length_b   1.000
_cell.length_c   1.000
_cell.angle_alpha   90.00
_cell.angle_beta   90.00
_cell.angle_gamma   90.00
#
_symmetry.space_group_name_H-M   'P 1'
#
loop_
_entity.id
_entity.type
_entity.pdbx_description
1 polymer ?
#
loop_
_entity_poly.entity_id
_entity_poly.type
_entity_poly.pdbx_seq_one_letter_code
_entity_poly.pdbx_strand_id
1 'polypeptide(L)' 'MSFDKKMRFVIDTFPQYRKKIEILYKSSGNFKELCDDYDMCNKTLESWNKSRKKEAPARRIEYGELLRRLEEEIHQYLIE' A
#
# COMPACT_ATOMS: atom_id res chain seq x y z
N MET A 1 -1.18 20.13 9.92
CA MET A 1 -1.54 18.71 10.08
C MET A 1 -0.43 17.89 9.43
N SER A 2 0.35 17.13 10.19
CA SER A 2 1.31 16.19 9.60
C SER A 2 0.52 15.00 9.09
N PHE A 3 0.54 14.78 7.78
CA PHE A 3 -0.10 13.61 7.18
C PHE A 3 0.84 12.41 7.33
N ASP A 4 0.29 11.27 7.73
CA ASP A 4 1.07 10.03 7.83
C ASP A 4 1.64 9.69 6.44
N LYS A 5 2.92 9.35 6.37
CA LYS A 5 3.62 9.03 5.11
C LYS A 5 2.95 7.86 4.39
N LYS A 6 2.39 6.92 5.15
CA LYS A 6 1.72 5.71 4.64
C LYS A 6 0.41 6.07 3.93
N MET A 7 -0.40 6.92 4.56
CA MET A 7 -1.60 7.48 3.95
C MET A 7 -1.28 8.29 2.69
N ARG A 8 -0.17 9.06 2.71
CA ARG A 8 0.25 9.85 1.54
C ARG A 8 0.52 8.97 0.33
N PHE A 9 1.20 7.84 0.52
CA PHE A 9 1.48 6.88 -0.55
C PHE A 9 0.18 6.37 -1.20
N VAL A 10 -0.81 5.99 -0.40
CA VAL A 10 -2.12 5.56 -0.90
C VAL A 10 -2.86 6.68 -1.64
N ILE A 11 -2.76 7.93 -1.16
CA ILE A 11 -3.33 9.10 -1.87
C ILE A 11 -2.64 9.32 -3.22
N ASP A 12 -1.33 9.12 -3.30
CA ASP A 12 -0.58 9.30 -4.55
C ASP A 12 -0.93 8.19 -5.56
N THR A 13 -1.25 6.97 -5.09
CA THR A 13 -1.77 5.86 -5.93
C THR A 13 -3.22 6.09 -6.36
N PHE A 14 -4.06 6.67 -5.50
CA PHE A 14 -5.50 6.83 -5.71
C PHE A 14 -5.96 8.30 -5.53
N PRO A 15 -5.44 9.25 -6.32
CA PRO A 15 -5.62 10.68 -6.07
C PRO A 15 -7.07 11.14 -6.14
N GLN A 16 -7.90 10.48 -6.96
CA GLN A 16 -9.34 10.76 -7.09
C GLN A 16 -10.13 10.48 -5.80
N TYR A 17 -9.60 9.64 -4.90
CA TYR A 17 -10.25 9.26 -3.64
C TYR A 17 -9.66 9.96 -2.41
N ARG A 18 -8.79 10.96 -2.60
CA ARG A 18 -8.04 11.64 -1.52
C ARG A 18 -8.85 11.93 -0.26
N LYS A 19 -10.01 12.59 -0.39
CA LYS A 19 -10.85 12.95 0.77
C LYS A 19 -11.39 11.72 1.50
N LYS A 20 -11.78 10.68 0.77
CA LYS A 20 -12.30 9.43 1.35
C LYS A 20 -11.18 8.68 2.07
N ILE A 21 -9.99 8.61 1.49
CA ILE A 21 -8.79 8.03 2.12
C ILE A 21 -8.49 8.76 3.44
N GLU A 22 -8.50 10.10 3.45
CA GLU A 22 -8.24 10.88 4.68
C GLU A 22 -9.26 10.63 5.80
N ILE A 23 -10.52 10.37 5.44
CA ILE A 23 -11.58 10.03 6.39
C ILE A 23 -11.36 8.61 6.91
N LEU A 24 -11.30 7.62 6.01
CA LEU A 24 -11.16 6.20 6.34
C LEU A 24 -9.90 5.94 7.17
N TYR A 25 -8.77 6.57 6.84
CA TYR A 25 -7.52 6.41 7.58
C TYR A 25 -7.61 6.89 9.03
N LYS A 26 -8.51 7.83 9.34
CA LYS A 26 -8.74 8.33 10.70
C LYS A 26 -9.84 7.58 11.43
N SER A 27 -10.83 7.07 10.71
CA SER A 27 -12.05 6.48 11.29
C SER A 27 -12.07 4.95 11.28
N SER A 28 -11.23 4.28 10.49
CA SER A 28 -11.19 2.82 10.35
C SER A 28 -9.80 2.29 10.66
N GLY A 29 -9.68 1.56 11.77
CA GLY A 29 -8.43 0.86 12.14
C GLY A 29 -7.99 -0.14 11.07
N ASN A 30 -8.95 -0.92 10.54
CA ASN A 30 -8.68 -1.90 9.48
C ASN A 30 -8.14 -1.23 8.21
N PHE A 31 -8.73 -0.11 7.78
CA PHE A 31 -8.25 0.61 6.60
C PHE A 31 -6.86 1.22 6.83
N LYS A 32 -6.61 1.70 8.05
CA LYS A 32 -5.28 2.19 8.43
C LYS A 32 -4.23 1.07 8.38
N GLU A 33 -4.52 -0.09 8.95
CA GLU A 33 -3.64 -1.27 8.88
C GLU A 33 -3.40 -1.70 7.43
N LEU A 34 -4.44 -1.72 6.60
CA LEU A 34 -4.31 -2.03 5.17
C LEU A 34 -3.39 -1.06 4.43
N CYS A 35 -3.50 0.25 4.70
CA CYS A 35 -2.58 1.25 4.14
C CYS A 35 -1.13 1.05 4.63
N ASP A 36 -0.96 0.62 5.87
CA ASP A 36 0.34 0.36 6.48
C ASP A 36 1.00 -0.88 5.87
N ASP A 37 0.23 -1.95 5.66
CA ASP A 37 0.68 -3.17 4.98
C ASP A 37 1.05 -2.90 3.52
N TYR A 38 0.26 -2.07 2.83
CA TYR A 38 0.55 -1.66 1.45
C TYR A 38 1.88 -0.90 1.33
N ASP A 39 2.12 0.10 2.18
CA ASP A 39 3.39 0.84 2.22
C ASP A 39 4.58 -0.07 2.58
N MET A 40 4.40 -0.99 3.53
CA MET A 40 5.44 -1.95 3.92
C MET A 40 5.75 -2.95 2.80
N CYS A 41 4.73 -3.46 2.11
CA CYS A 41 4.87 -4.36 0.97
C CYS A 41 5.63 -3.67 -0.17
N ASN A 42 5.28 -2.42 -0.50
CA ASN A 42 5.98 -1.65 -1.53
C ASN A 42 7.47 -1.46 -1.20
N LYS A 43 7.79 -1.03 0.03
CA LYS A 43 9.19 -0.84 0.47
C LYS A 43 9.99 -2.15 0.44
N THR A 44 9.35 -3.26 0.79
CA THR A 44 9.97 -4.57 0.75
C THR A 44 10.24 -5.00 -0.68
N LEU A 45 9.27 -4.81 -1.59
CA LEU A 45 9.43 -5.06 -3.01
C LEU A 45 10.55 -4.22 -3.63
N GLU A 46 10.62 -2.92 -3.31
CA GLU A 46 11.72 -2.04 -3.75
C GLU A 46 13.09 -2.54 -3.29
N SER A 47 13.17 -3.06 -2.07
CA SER A 47 14.40 -3.65 -1.52
C SER A 47 14.80 -4.92 -2.30
N TRP A 48 13.83 -5.77 -2.64
CA TRP A 48 14.07 -6.95 -3.47
C TRP A 48 14.43 -6.60 -4.92
N ASN A 49 13.87 -5.52 -5.48
CA ASN A 49 14.22 -5.01 -6.80
C ASN A 49 15.69 -4.57 -6.89
N LYS A 50 16.26 -4.08 -5.79
CA LYS A 50 17.68 -3.67 -5.69
C LYS A 50 18.61 -4.82 -5.29
N SER A 51 18.05 -5.91 -4.75
CA SER A 51 18.81 -7.06 -4.26
C SER A 51 19.38 -7.92 -5.40
N ARG A 52 20.61 -8.42 -5.21
CA ARG A 52 21.27 -9.42 -6.08
C ARG A 52 21.25 -10.84 -5.50
N LYS A 53 20.53 -11.05 -4.39
CA LYS A 53 20.42 -12.37 -3.77
C LYS A 53 19.70 -13.34 -4.70
N LYS A 54 20.02 -14.64 -4.58
CA LYS A 54 19.46 -15.70 -5.45
C LYS A 54 17.93 -15.77 -5.37
N GLU A 55 17.36 -15.49 -4.21
CA GLU A 55 15.92 -15.47 -3.97
C GLU A 55 15.22 -14.20 -4.45
N ALA A 56 15.95 -13.15 -4.84
CA ALA A 56 15.36 -11.86 -5.20
C ALA A 56 14.33 -11.97 -6.34
N PRO A 57 14.55 -12.75 -7.43
CA PRO A 57 13.53 -12.91 -8.47
C PRO A 57 12.21 -13.49 -7.95
N ALA A 58 12.27 -14.54 -7.12
CA ALA A 58 11.08 -15.16 -6.54
C ALA A 58 10.36 -14.20 -5.59
N ARG A 59 11.10 -13.48 -4.73
CA ARG A 59 10.52 -12.49 -3.81
C ARG A 59 9.87 -11.32 -4.54
N ARG A 60 10.43 -10.85 -5.66
CA ARG A 60 9.79 -9.79 -6.46
C ARG A 60 8.43 -10.20 -6.99
N ILE A 61 8.28 -11.45 -7.43
CA ILE A 61 7.01 -11.99 -7.91
C ILE A 61 6.02 -12.05 -6.75
N GLU A 62 6.40 -12.68 -5.64
CA GLU A 62 5.56 -12.85 -4.45
C GLU A 62 5.06 -11.50 -3.88
N TYR A 63 5.98 -10.56 -3.65
CA TYR A 63 5.61 -9.25 -3.12
C TYR A 63 4.88 -8.40 -4.17
N GLY A 64 5.13 -8.59 -5.46
CA GLY A 64 4.38 -7.92 -6.53
C GLY A 64 2.92 -8.38 -6.58
N GLU A 65 2.67 -9.68 -6.45
CA GLU A 65 1.32 -10.22 -6.35
C GLU A 65 0.60 -9.77 -5.08
N LEU A 66 1.30 -9.76 -3.94
CA LEU A 66 0.75 -9.27 -2.68
C LEU A 66 0.39 -7.79 -2.77
N LEU A 67 1.27 -6.97 -3.36
CA LEU A 67 1.03 -5.54 -3.55
C LEU A 67 -0.24 -5.30 -4.38
N ARG A 68 -0.41 -6.05 -5.48
CA ARG A 68 -1.61 -5.96 -6.32
C ARG A 68 -2.89 -6.32 -5.56
N ARG A 69 -2.86 -7.35 -4.69
CA ARG A 69 -4.02 -7.73 -3.86
C ARG A 69 -4.37 -6.63 -2.86
N LEU A 70 -3.36 -6.03 -2.22
CA LEU A 70 -3.56 -4.91 -1.30
C LEU A 70 -4.16 -3.69 -2.02
N GLU A 71 -3.72 -3.39 -3.25
CA GLU A 71 -4.34 -2.33 -4.08
C GLU A 71 -5.81 -2.61 -4.39
N GLU A 72 -6.14 -3.86 -4.72
CA GLU A 72 -7.51 -4.29 -4.98
C GLU A 72 -8.39 -4.12 -3.73
N GLU A 73 -7.90 -4.56 -2.57
CA GLU A 73 -8.61 -4.39 -1.28
C GLU A 73 -8.80 -2.91 -0.92
N ILE A 74 -7.76 -2.08 -1.07
CA ILE A 74 -7.88 -0.63 -0.86
C ILE A 74 -8.94 -0.06 -1.80
N HIS A 75 -8.90 -0.43 -3.08
CA HIS A 75 -9.87 0.08 -4.04
C HIS A 75 -11.31 -0.31 -3.68
N GLN A 76 -11.55 -1.53 -3.16
CA GLN A 76 -12.88 -1.93 -2.65
C GLN A 76 -13.36 -0.99 -1.54
N TYR A 77 -12.54 -0.73 -0.52
CA TYR A 77 -12.87 0.24 0.54
C TYR A 77 -13.20 1.65 -0.01
N LEU A 78 -12.59 2.03 -1.13
CA LEU A 78 -12.79 3.34 -1.75
C LEU A 78 -14.04 3.43 -2.62
N ILE A 79 -14.60 2.32 -3.08
CA ILE A 79 -15.84 2.32 -3.87
C ILE A 79 -17.10 1.96 -3.06
N GLU A 80 -16.96 1.33 -1.89
CA GLU A 80 -18.05 1.07 -0.93
C GLU A 80 -18.68 2.34 -0.36
#